data_AF-N4U3M8-F1
#
_entry.id   AF-N4U3M8-F1
#
_cell.length_a   1.000
_cell.length_b   1.000
_cell.length_c   1.000
_cell.angle_alpha   90.00
_cell.angle_beta   90.00
_cell.angle_gamma   90.00
#
_symmetry.space_group_name_H-M   'P 1'
#
loop_
_entity.id
_entity.type
_entity.pdbx_description
1 polymer ?
#
loop_
_entity_poly.entity_id
_entity_poly.type
_entity_poly.pdbx_seq_one_letter_code
_entity_poly.pdbx_strand_id
1 'polypeptide(L)'
;MFFSTALPLLAAGLASAAPVIEKRASGLNDGVILNYALTLEHLEDNFYRQGLSNFTEQDFADAGYDSTFYNNIKKVSSDETAHVDFITKALKAAGVTPVQECTYSFGVTDVKSFLATASVLEGVGVSAYLGAAADIMSKTYLTAAGSILTVEARHSSYIRGALKQVPFAQPFDAPLSYNEVYSLASGFITGCPKENPALPVKAFPALAAAASGSAIKTGDTVTLQTPGYTLEGAKGQSVYAAFIAVTGPTFVEAKAVDGGFSVEIPEGFAGQTYVVLTGCKDVVSDDTVAAGPAIIEVS
;
A
#
# COMPACT_ATOMS: atom_id res chain seq x y z
N MET A 1 44.80 -4.75 42.83
CA MET A 1 43.78 -3.79 42.33
C MET A 1 43.02 -4.49 41.21
N PHE A 2 41.86 -5.07 41.53
CA PHE A 2 40.97 -5.68 40.53
C PHE A 2 39.95 -4.62 40.14
N PHE A 3 40.00 -4.16 38.89
CA PHE A 3 38.96 -3.28 38.33
C PHE A 3 37.78 -4.14 37.90
N SER A 4 36.69 -4.06 38.66
CA SER A 4 35.39 -4.66 38.34
C SER A 4 34.63 -3.67 37.45
N THR A 5 34.54 -3.95 36.15
CA THR A 5 33.70 -3.19 35.22
C THR A 5 32.25 -3.63 35.37
N ALA A 6 31.45 -2.83 36.07
CA ALA A 6 30.00 -3.00 36.12
C ALA A 6 29.39 -2.61 34.76
N LEU A 7 28.71 -3.57 34.13
CA LEU A 7 27.92 -3.35 32.93
C LEU A 7 26.59 -2.67 33.33
N PRO A 8 26.22 -1.50 32.76
CA PRO A 8 24.91 -0.94 33.02
C PRO A 8 23.86 -1.77 32.25
N LEU A 9 22.95 -2.40 33.00
CA LEU A 9 21.70 -2.91 32.42
C LEU A 9 20.90 -1.69 31.92
N LEU A 10 20.88 -1.46 30.61
CA LEU A 10 19.82 -0.68 29.98
C LEU A 10 18.54 -1.52 30.08
N ALA A 11 17.66 -1.18 31.03
CA ALA A 11 16.27 -1.57 30.95
C ALA A 11 15.64 -0.79 29.79
N ALA A 12 15.61 -1.39 28.61
CA ALA A 12 14.76 -0.92 27.53
C ALA A 12 13.31 -1.05 28.02
N GLY A 13 12.71 0.08 28.41
CA GLY A 13 11.29 0.15 28.66
C GLY A 13 10.58 -0.20 27.36
N LEU A 14 10.00 -1.40 27.29
CA LEU A 14 9.02 -1.74 26.28
C LEU A 14 7.85 -0.78 26.48
N ALA A 15 7.83 0.30 25.72
CA ALA A 15 6.61 1.05 25.50
C ALA A 15 5.64 0.06 24.84
N SER A 16 4.75 -0.51 25.65
CA SER A 16 3.67 -1.35 25.18
C SER A 16 2.67 -0.40 24.51
N ALA A 17 2.98 0.04 23.30
CA ALA A 17 1.96 0.50 22.37
C ALA A 17 1.12 -0.75 22.09
N ALA A 18 0.02 -0.90 22.82
CA ALA A 18 -0.98 -1.88 22.47
C ALA A 18 -1.35 -1.58 21.00
N PRO A 19 -1.30 -2.54 20.08
CA PRO A 19 -1.88 -2.32 18.78
C PRO A 19 -3.31 -1.87 19.04
N VAL A 20 -3.71 -0.75 18.44
CA VAL A 20 -5.12 -0.37 18.40
C VAL A 20 -5.77 -1.47 17.58
N ILE A 21 -6.23 -2.53 18.26
CA ILE A 21 -7.05 -3.57 17.66
C ILE A 21 -8.37 -2.89 17.40
N GLU A 22 -8.49 -2.30 16.22
CA GLU A 22 -9.77 -1.81 15.75
C GLU A 22 -10.76 -2.96 15.69
N LYS A 23 -11.98 -2.60 16.02
CA LYS A 23 -13.13 -3.48 16.07
C LYS A 23 -13.31 -4.09 14.69
N ARG A 24 -13.13 -5.42 14.58
CA ARG A 24 -13.45 -6.23 13.39
C ARG A 24 -14.62 -5.64 12.64
N ALA A 25 -14.46 -5.33 11.35
CA ALA A 25 -15.61 -5.02 10.50
C ALA A 25 -16.58 -6.21 10.63
N SER A 26 -17.77 -5.95 11.16
CA SER A 26 -18.76 -6.99 11.41
C SER A 26 -19.14 -7.64 10.07
N GLY A 27 -18.77 -8.91 9.87
CA GLY A 27 -19.07 -9.65 8.64
C GLY A 27 -17.86 -10.11 7.83
N LEU A 28 -16.63 -9.72 8.20
CA LEU A 28 -15.43 -10.31 7.59
C LEU A 28 -15.28 -11.78 8.02
N ASN A 29 -15.16 -12.64 7.03
CA ASN A 29 -14.73 -14.04 7.16
C ASN A 29 -13.63 -14.31 6.13
N ASP A 30 -12.91 -15.41 6.28
CA ASP A 30 -11.79 -15.76 5.41
C ASP A 30 -12.13 -15.75 3.91
N GLY A 31 -13.35 -16.16 3.52
CA GLY A 31 -13.79 -16.12 2.12
C GLY A 31 -13.91 -14.70 1.57
N VAL A 32 -14.33 -13.74 2.39
CA VAL A 32 -14.36 -12.32 2.02
C VAL A 32 -12.95 -11.76 1.92
N ILE A 33 -12.07 -12.08 2.86
CA ILE A 33 -10.68 -11.63 2.87
C ILE A 33 -9.92 -12.18 1.65
N LEU A 34 -10.13 -13.46 1.31
CA LEU A 34 -9.53 -14.07 0.12
C LEU A 34 -10.07 -13.45 -1.18
N ASN A 35 -11.36 -13.11 -1.27
CA ASN A 35 -11.90 -12.39 -2.44
C ASN A 35 -11.39 -10.94 -2.53
N TYR A 36 -11.14 -10.30 -1.39
CA TYR A 36 -10.47 -9.01 -1.34
C TYR A 36 -9.04 -9.11 -1.89
N ALA A 37 -8.25 -10.06 -1.40
CA ALA A 37 -6.90 -10.31 -1.92
C ALA A 37 -6.93 -10.63 -3.43
N LEU A 38 -7.80 -11.54 -3.86
CA LEU A 38 -7.94 -11.90 -5.28
C LEU A 38 -8.30 -10.71 -6.18
N THR A 39 -9.01 -9.70 -5.66
CA THR A 39 -9.31 -8.49 -6.43
C THR A 39 -8.05 -7.68 -6.72
N LEU A 40 -7.12 -7.62 -5.75
CA LEU A 40 -5.84 -6.93 -5.90
C LEU A 40 -4.89 -7.73 -6.80
N GLU A 41 -4.83 -9.04 -6.61
CA GLU A 41 -4.04 -9.94 -7.47
C GLU A 41 -4.47 -9.87 -8.93
N HIS A 42 -5.77 -9.81 -9.22
CA HIS A 42 -6.27 -9.60 -10.58
C HIS A 42 -5.84 -8.25 -11.16
N LEU A 43 -5.69 -7.22 -10.33
CA LEU A 43 -5.22 -5.91 -10.76
C LEU A 43 -3.74 -5.97 -11.12
N GLU A 44 -2.90 -6.56 -10.28
CA GLU A 44 -1.45 -6.69 -10.48
C GLU A 44 -1.11 -7.65 -11.63
N ASP A 45 -1.75 -8.82 -11.70
CA ASP A 45 -1.59 -9.76 -12.81
C ASP A 45 -1.96 -9.11 -14.15
N ASN A 46 -3.10 -8.41 -14.20
CA ASN A 46 -3.53 -7.71 -15.40
C ASN A 46 -2.55 -6.57 -15.76
N PHE A 47 -2.08 -5.81 -14.78
CA PHE A 47 -1.09 -4.74 -14.97
C PHE A 47 0.19 -5.27 -15.63
N TYR A 48 0.79 -6.34 -15.10
CA TYR A 48 2.01 -6.91 -15.66
C TYR A 48 1.80 -7.56 -17.03
N ARG A 49 0.70 -8.30 -17.22
CA ARG A 49 0.37 -8.87 -18.53
C ARG A 49 0.16 -7.80 -19.59
N GLN A 50 -0.53 -6.71 -19.26
CA GLN A 50 -0.69 -5.56 -20.17
C GLN A 50 0.65 -4.89 -20.44
N GLY A 51 1.47 -4.66 -19.42
CA GLY A 51 2.80 -4.06 -19.57
C GLY A 51 3.70 -4.84 -20.51
N LEU A 52 3.79 -6.16 -20.33
CA LEU A 52 4.58 -7.06 -21.19
C LEU A 52 3.98 -7.27 -22.59
N SER A 53 2.69 -7.00 -22.76
CA SER A 53 2.06 -6.95 -24.09
C SER A 53 2.32 -5.62 -24.81
N ASN A 54 2.48 -4.52 -24.07
CA ASN A 54 2.61 -3.18 -24.61
C ASN A 54 4.06 -2.76 -24.83
N PHE A 55 5.00 -3.30 -24.04
CA PHE A 55 6.41 -2.95 -24.08
C PHE A 55 7.28 -4.18 -24.33
N THR A 56 8.08 -4.11 -25.39
CA THR A 56 9.03 -5.14 -25.79
C THR A 56 10.33 -5.06 -24.99
N GLU A 57 11.15 -6.11 -25.06
CA GLU A 57 12.51 -6.09 -24.47
C GLU A 57 13.35 -4.90 -25.00
N GLN A 58 13.14 -4.48 -26.27
CA GLN A 58 13.83 -3.32 -26.83
C GLN A 58 13.37 -2.02 -26.17
N ASP A 59 12.08 -1.87 -25.85
CA ASP A 59 11.56 -0.68 -25.14
C ASP A 59 12.17 -0.59 -23.73
N PHE A 60 12.37 -1.73 -23.06
CA PHE A 60 13.08 -1.79 -21.78
C PHE A 60 14.56 -1.43 -21.94
N ALA A 61 15.23 -1.92 -22.98
CA ALA A 61 16.61 -1.57 -23.30
C ALA A 61 16.77 -0.07 -23.58
N ASP A 62 15.86 0.53 -24.34
CA ASP A 62 15.82 1.96 -24.65
C ASP A 62 15.57 2.81 -23.39
N ALA A 63 14.84 2.26 -22.41
CA ALA A 63 14.65 2.85 -21.09
C ALA A 63 15.82 2.63 -20.12
N GLY A 64 16.85 1.88 -20.52
CA GLY A 64 18.08 1.65 -19.76
C GLY A 64 18.10 0.36 -18.92
N TYR A 65 17.21 -0.59 -19.20
CA TYR A 65 17.12 -1.87 -18.50
C TYR A 65 17.62 -3.02 -19.38
N ASP A 66 18.44 -3.92 -18.83
CA ASP A 66 18.98 -5.05 -19.58
C ASP A 66 17.97 -6.21 -19.73
N SER A 67 18.36 -7.21 -20.52
CA SER A 67 17.56 -8.41 -20.74
C SER A 67 17.31 -9.21 -19.45
N THR A 68 18.20 -9.11 -18.46
CA THR A 68 18.01 -9.78 -17.16
C THR A 68 16.86 -9.13 -16.40
N PHE A 69 16.80 -7.80 -16.41
CA PHE A 69 15.68 -7.06 -15.84
C PHE A 69 14.36 -7.40 -16.52
N TYR A 70 14.31 -7.36 -17.86
CA TYR A 70 13.10 -7.73 -18.60
C TYR A 70 12.63 -9.17 -18.30
N ASN A 71 13.56 -10.13 -18.21
CA ASN A 71 13.23 -11.50 -17.83
C ASN A 71 12.72 -11.62 -16.39
N ASN A 72 13.22 -10.81 -15.47
CA ASN A 72 12.69 -10.76 -14.10
C ASN A 72 11.30 -10.13 -14.04
N ILE A 73 10.97 -9.12 -14.85
CA ILE A 73 9.60 -8.60 -14.95
C ILE A 73 8.63 -9.66 -15.49
N LYS A 74 9.06 -10.49 -16.46
CA LYS A 74 8.26 -11.67 -16.87
C LYS A 74 8.06 -12.67 -15.73
N LYS A 75 9.05 -12.81 -14.84
CA LYS A 75 8.94 -13.67 -13.67
C LYS A 75 7.93 -13.12 -12.66
N VAL A 76 7.99 -11.82 -12.35
CA VAL A 76 6.99 -11.12 -11.52
C VAL A 76 5.58 -11.35 -12.09
N SER A 77 5.38 -11.07 -13.38
CA SER A 77 4.10 -11.32 -14.05
C SER A 77 3.61 -12.76 -13.90
N SER A 78 4.51 -13.74 -13.98
CA SER A 78 4.16 -15.15 -13.81
C SER A 78 3.81 -15.51 -12.36
N ASP A 79 4.41 -14.81 -11.40
CA ASP A 79 4.13 -15.01 -9.98
C ASP A 79 2.75 -14.42 -9.64
N GLU A 80 2.39 -13.25 -10.16
CA GLU A 80 1.03 -12.68 -10.00
C GLU A 80 -0.06 -13.58 -10.62
N THR A 81 0.17 -14.12 -11.82
CA THR A 81 -0.75 -15.12 -12.39
C THR A 81 -0.89 -16.32 -11.45
N ALA A 82 0.19 -16.77 -10.82
CA ALA A 82 0.17 -17.90 -9.90
C ALA A 82 -0.56 -17.58 -8.58
N HIS A 83 -0.44 -16.35 -8.07
CA HIS A 83 -1.19 -15.87 -6.91
C HIS A 83 -2.70 -15.86 -7.18
N VAL A 84 -3.15 -15.28 -8.30
CA VAL A 84 -4.55 -15.31 -8.77
C VAL A 84 -5.07 -16.74 -8.80
N ASP A 85 -4.33 -17.65 -9.43
CA ASP A 85 -4.68 -19.05 -9.60
C ASP A 85 -4.80 -19.78 -8.25
N PHE A 86 -3.85 -19.50 -7.35
CA PHE A 86 -3.78 -20.10 -6.02
C PHE A 86 -4.99 -19.70 -5.17
N ILE A 87 -5.28 -18.40 -5.08
CA ILE A 87 -6.39 -17.89 -4.28
C ILE A 87 -7.74 -18.32 -4.88
N THR A 88 -7.87 -18.30 -6.22
CA THR A 88 -9.06 -18.79 -6.91
C THR A 88 -9.35 -20.26 -6.57
N LYS A 89 -8.32 -21.12 -6.54
CA LYS A 89 -8.47 -22.52 -6.15
C LYS A 89 -8.86 -22.66 -4.67
N ALA A 90 -8.26 -21.86 -3.79
CA ALA A 90 -8.59 -21.86 -2.37
C ALA A 90 -10.05 -21.47 -2.10
N LEU A 91 -10.55 -20.43 -2.77
CA LEU A 91 -11.95 -19.99 -2.69
C LEU A 91 -12.92 -21.07 -3.19
N LYS A 92 -12.65 -21.66 -4.35
CA LYS A 92 -13.46 -22.77 -4.90
C LYS A 92 -13.49 -23.97 -3.95
N ALA A 93 -12.35 -24.35 -3.38
CA ALA A 93 -12.26 -25.44 -2.41
C ALA A 93 -13.05 -25.15 -1.12
N ALA A 94 -13.14 -23.87 -0.73
CA ALA A 94 -13.95 -23.40 0.39
C ALA A 94 -15.45 -23.26 0.07
N GLY A 95 -15.88 -23.54 -1.18
CA GLY A 95 -17.26 -23.33 -1.62
C GLY A 95 -17.65 -21.85 -1.75
N VAL A 96 -16.67 -20.94 -1.84
CA VAL A 96 -16.87 -19.51 -2.02
C VAL A 96 -16.67 -19.16 -3.49
N THR A 97 -17.61 -18.39 -4.06
CA THR A 97 -17.49 -17.89 -5.44
C THR A 97 -16.32 -16.90 -5.54
N PRO A 98 -15.30 -17.17 -6.38
CA PRO A 98 -14.21 -16.23 -6.59
C PRO A 98 -14.65 -15.02 -7.43
N VAL A 99 -14.18 -13.84 -7.06
CA VAL A 99 -14.24 -12.64 -7.90
C VAL A 99 -13.56 -12.91 -9.25
N GLN A 100 -14.15 -12.38 -10.30
CA GLN A 100 -13.58 -12.35 -11.65
C GLN A 100 -12.79 -11.05 -11.85
N GLU A 101 -11.83 -11.10 -12.77
CA GLU A 101 -11.02 -9.96 -13.18
C GLU A 101 -11.89 -8.77 -13.62
N CYS A 102 -11.54 -7.57 -13.15
CA CYS A 102 -12.15 -6.31 -13.56
C CYS A 102 -11.48 -5.75 -14.84
N THR A 103 -12.00 -4.65 -15.37
CA THR A 103 -11.31 -3.88 -16.41
C THR A 103 -10.53 -2.74 -15.79
N TYR A 104 -9.32 -2.48 -16.28
CA TYR A 104 -8.40 -1.52 -15.66
C TYR A 104 -7.89 -0.45 -16.63
N SER A 105 -7.51 0.71 -16.08
CA SER A 105 -6.79 1.77 -16.79
C SER A 105 -5.64 2.28 -15.92
N PHE A 106 -4.41 2.03 -16.37
CA PHE A 106 -3.20 2.34 -15.59
C PHE A 106 -2.51 3.64 -16.00
N GLY A 107 -2.91 4.25 -17.12
CA GLY A 107 -2.31 5.49 -17.62
C GLY A 107 -0.83 5.40 -18.00
N VAL A 108 -0.27 4.20 -18.13
CA VAL A 108 1.13 3.98 -18.52
C VAL A 108 1.31 4.16 -20.02
N THR A 109 2.38 4.87 -20.41
CA THR A 109 2.66 5.21 -21.82
C THR A 109 4.09 4.88 -22.26
N ASP A 110 4.97 4.59 -21.31
CA ASP A 110 6.35 4.19 -21.53
C ASP A 110 6.82 3.25 -20.40
N VAL A 111 8.00 2.64 -20.56
CA VAL A 111 8.57 1.72 -19.55
C VAL A 111 8.83 2.42 -18.21
N LYS A 112 9.13 3.73 -18.22
CA LYS A 112 9.39 4.48 -16.99
C LYS A 112 8.12 4.66 -16.16
N SER A 113 7.02 5.08 -16.78
CA SER A 113 5.70 5.18 -16.16
C SER A 113 5.17 3.81 -15.77
N PHE A 114 5.43 2.77 -16.57
CA PHE A 114 5.16 1.39 -16.17
C PHE A 114 5.89 1.01 -14.87
N LEU A 115 7.21 1.17 -14.78
CA LEU A 115 7.95 0.79 -13.57
C LEU A 115 7.61 1.66 -12.36
N ALA A 116 7.29 2.93 -12.56
CA ALA A 116 6.80 3.80 -11.49
C ALA A 116 5.46 3.31 -10.93
N THR A 117 4.51 2.94 -11.79
CA THR A 117 3.23 2.35 -11.37
C THR A 117 3.45 0.98 -10.73
N ALA A 118 4.35 0.16 -11.27
CA ALA A 118 4.71 -1.14 -10.70
C ALA A 118 5.20 -0.97 -9.24
N SER A 119 6.13 -0.05 -9.01
CA SER A 119 6.62 0.23 -7.65
C SER A 119 5.51 0.65 -6.69
N VAL A 120 4.50 1.37 -7.18
CA VAL A 120 3.34 1.77 -6.38
C VAL A 120 2.49 0.56 -6.02
N LEU A 121 2.09 -0.22 -7.02
CA LEU A 121 1.22 -1.38 -6.85
C LEU A 121 1.84 -2.41 -5.89
N GLU A 122 3.10 -2.76 -6.11
CA GLU A 122 3.81 -3.77 -5.31
C GLU A 122 3.90 -3.39 -3.83
N GLY A 123 4.20 -2.12 -3.53
CA GLY A 123 4.18 -1.67 -2.14
C GLY A 123 2.77 -1.63 -1.56
N VAL A 124 1.74 -1.37 -2.36
CA VAL A 124 0.33 -1.47 -1.94
C VAL A 124 -0.05 -2.93 -1.68
N GLY A 125 0.39 -3.87 -2.52
CA GLY A 125 0.24 -5.31 -2.32
C GLY A 125 0.83 -5.79 -1.00
N VAL A 126 2.07 -5.38 -0.70
CA VAL A 126 2.72 -5.62 0.62
C VAL A 126 1.85 -5.10 1.76
N SER A 127 1.43 -3.83 1.69
CA SER A 127 0.60 -3.20 2.72
C SER A 127 -0.77 -3.87 2.88
N ALA A 128 -1.36 -4.37 1.79
CA ALA A 128 -2.65 -5.05 1.80
C ALA A 128 -2.59 -6.41 2.48
N TYR A 129 -1.61 -7.23 2.13
CA TYR A 129 -1.39 -8.52 2.78
C TYR A 129 -1.05 -8.36 4.25
N LEU A 130 -0.18 -7.40 4.58
CA LEU A 130 0.22 -7.14 5.96
C LEU A 130 -0.97 -6.63 6.80
N GLY A 131 -1.78 -5.73 6.25
CA GLY A 131 -2.98 -5.21 6.90
C GLY A 131 -4.06 -6.26 7.14
N ALA A 132 -4.29 -7.14 6.17
CA ALA A 132 -5.29 -8.21 6.28
C ALA A 132 -4.84 -9.37 7.17
N ALA A 133 -3.53 -9.53 7.43
CA ALA A 133 -2.98 -10.70 8.12
C ALA A 133 -3.62 -10.95 9.50
N ALA A 134 -3.93 -9.90 10.26
CA ALA A 134 -4.52 -10.00 11.59
C ALA A 134 -5.98 -10.52 11.57
N ASP A 135 -6.69 -10.36 10.45
CA ASP A 135 -8.09 -10.75 10.32
C ASP A 135 -8.28 -12.18 9.81
N ILE A 136 -7.24 -12.80 9.25
CA ILE A 136 -7.32 -14.17 8.74
C ILE A 136 -7.47 -15.16 9.91
N MET A 137 -8.61 -15.86 9.92
CA MET A 137 -9.01 -16.78 10.97
C MET A 137 -8.31 -18.14 10.81
N SER A 138 -8.28 -18.67 9.59
CA SER A 138 -7.63 -19.93 9.25
C SER A 138 -6.11 -19.80 9.27
N LYS A 139 -5.44 -20.60 10.09
CA LYS A 139 -3.96 -20.64 10.12
C LYS A 139 -3.35 -21.13 8.82
N THR A 140 -4.08 -21.93 8.06
CA THR A 140 -3.67 -22.36 6.72
C THR A 140 -3.68 -21.18 5.75
N TYR A 141 -4.75 -20.37 5.74
CA TYR A 141 -4.81 -19.18 4.89
C TYR A 141 -3.83 -18.11 5.34
N LEU A 142 -3.63 -17.93 6.65
CA LEU A 142 -2.64 -16.99 7.17
C LEU A 142 -1.22 -17.36 6.72
N THR A 143 -0.87 -18.66 6.77
CA THR A 143 0.44 -19.13 6.29
C THR A 143 0.58 -18.91 4.78
N ALA A 144 -0.48 -19.15 4.01
CA ALA A 144 -0.48 -18.94 2.57
C ALA A 144 -0.33 -17.46 2.21
N ALA A 145 -1.12 -16.58 2.84
CA ALA A 145 -1.02 -15.13 2.69
C ALA A 145 0.37 -14.62 3.09
N GLY A 146 0.94 -15.13 4.18
CA GLY A 146 2.31 -14.81 4.58
C GLY A 146 3.35 -15.24 3.54
N SER A 147 3.14 -16.35 2.82
CA SER A 147 4.01 -16.76 1.72
C SER A 147 3.99 -15.75 0.58
N ILE A 148 2.79 -15.32 0.15
CA ILE A 148 2.59 -14.33 -0.92
C ILE A 148 3.20 -12.99 -0.52
N LEU A 149 2.90 -12.49 0.69
CA LEU A 149 3.49 -11.26 1.24
C LEU A 149 5.02 -11.20 1.11
N THR A 150 5.72 -12.31 1.36
CA THR A 150 7.19 -12.31 1.21
C THR A 150 7.65 -12.21 -0.24
N VAL A 151 6.84 -12.65 -1.20
CA VAL A 151 7.11 -12.55 -2.64
C VAL A 151 6.84 -11.11 -3.10
N GLU A 152 5.69 -10.53 -2.74
CA GLU A 152 5.36 -9.10 -2.95
C GLU A 152 6.49 -8.18 -2.46
N ALA A 153 7.00 -8.43 -1.25
CA ALA A 153 8.08 -7.63 -0.68
C ALA A 153 9.39 -7.72 -1.49
N ARG A 154 9.65 -8.87 -2.14
CA ARG A 154 10.82 -9.04 -3.03
C ARG A 154 10.60 -8.36 -4.38
N HIS A 155 9.40 -8.45 -4.94
CA HIS A 155 9.02 -7.74 -6.16
C HIS A 155 9.16 -6.22 -5.96
N SER A 156 8.55 -5.68 -4.90
CA SER A 156 8.68 -4.28 -4.48
C SER A 156 10.15 -3.87 -4.32
N SER A 157 10.94 -4.60 -3.53
CA SER A 157 12.38 -4.32 -3.35
C SER A 157 13.15 -4.30 -4.68
N TYR A 158 12.86 -5.25 -5.57
CA TYR A 158 13.54 -5.38 -6.86
C TYR A 158 13.26 -4.18 -7.76
N ILE A 159 11.99 -3.77 -7.87
CA ILE A 159 11.55 -2.65 -8.71
C ILE A 159 12.07 -1.32 -8.14
N ARG A 160 11.97 -1.12 -6.82
CA ARG A 160 12.53 0.06 -6.14
C ARG A 160 14.02 0.23 -6.43
N GLY A 161 14.80 -0.84 -6.33
CA GLY A 161 16.23 -0.83 -6.68
C GLY A 161 16.48 -0.47 -8.14
N ALA A 162 15.64 -0.95 -9.06
CA ALA A 162 15.72 -0.62 -10.48
C ALA A 162 15.41 0.86 -10.76
N LEU A 163 14.51 1.46 -9.99
CA LEU A 163 14.18 2.89 -10.00
C LEU A 163 15.20 3.77 -9.25
N LYS A 164 16.30 3.18 -8.74
CA LYS A 164 17.32 3.87 -7.92
C LYS A 164 16.78 4.42 -6.59
N GLN A 165 15.66 3.88 -6.12
CA GLN A 165 15.16 4.07 -4.77
C GLN A 165 15.85 3.08 -3.82
N VAL A 166 15.72 3.31 -2.51
CA VAL A 166 16.20 2.36 -1.50
C VAL A 166 15.25 1.14 -1.48
N PRO A 167 15.75 -0.09 -1.77
CA PRO A 167 14.90 -1.29 -1.85
C PRO A 167 14.14 -1.62 -0.56
N PHE A 168 14.78 -1.41 0.58
CA PHE A 168 14.26 -1.67 1.94
C PHE A 168 14.37 -0.38 2.76
N ALA A 169 13.63 0.65 2.38
CA ALA A 169 13.81 2.00 2.91
C ALA A 169 13.53 2.12 4.42
N GLN A 170 12.67 1.26 4.95
CA GLN A 170 12.28 1.23 6.36
C GLN A 170 12.36 -0.19 6.92
N PRO A 171 12.59 -0.35 8.24
CA PRO A 171 12.70 -1.66 8.87
C PRO A 171 11.36 -2.39 9.01
N PHE A 172 10.24 -1.69 8.83
CA PHE A 172 8.89 -2.23 8.94
C PHE A 172 8.00 -1.63 7.85
N ASP A 173 7.28 -2.47 7.11
CA ASP A 173 6.26 -2.02 6.18
C ASP A 173 5.00 -1.55 6.92
N ALA A 174 4.25 -0.65 6.28
CA ALA A 174 3.03 -0.08 6.84
C ALA A 174 1.82 -0.97 6.48
N PRO A 175 1.10 -1.56 7.46
CA PRO A 175 -0.18 -2.19 7.21
C PRO A 175 -1.24 -1.12 6.89
N LEU A 176 -2.03 -1.35 5.84
CA LEU A 176 -3.17 -0.49 5.48
C LEU A 176 -4.50 -1.20 5.75
N SER A 177 -5.54 -0.44 6.06
CA SER A 177 -6.92 -0.94 6.14
C SER A 177 -7.44 -1.35 4.76
N TYR A 178 -8.48 -2.19 4.72
CA TYR A 178 -9.11 -2.59 3.45
C TYR A 178 -9.60 -1.39 2.64
N ASN A 179 -10.14 -0.36 3.30
CA ASN A 179 -10.62 0.84 2.62
C ASN A 179 -9.46 1.71 2.15
N GLU A 180 -8.36 1.77 2.90
CA GLU A 180 -7.16 2.50 2.49
C GLU A 180 -6.56 1.89 1.22
N VAL A 181 -6.37 0.57 1.20
CA VAL A 181 -5.89 -0.16 0.01
C VAL A 181 -6.89 -0.03 -1.14
N TYR A 182 -8.18 -0.24 -0.89
CA TYR A 182 -9.18 -0.13 -1.94
C TYR A 182 -9.25 1.28 -2.52
N SER A 183 -9.00 2.33 -1.72
CA SER A 183 -8.90 3.70 -2.21
C SER A 183 -7.77 3.85 -3.24
N LEU A 184 -6.60 3.27 -2.95
CA LEU A 184 -5.44 3.28 -3.86
C LEU A 184 -5.68 2.42 -5.13
N ALA A 185 -6.33 1.27 -4.99
CA ALA A 185 -6.63 0.38 -6.12
C ALA A 185 -7.78 0.91 -7.01
N SER A 186 -8.80 1.53 -6.42
CA SER A 186 -10.04 1.91 -7.10
C SER A 186 -9.83 2.89 -8.26
N GLY A 187 -8.79 3.72 -8.20
CA GLY A 187 -8.44 4.65 -9.28
C GLY A 187 -8.06 3.95 -10.59
N PHE A 188 -7.64 2.69 -10.54
CA PHE A 188 -7.31 1.89 -11.72
C PHE A 188 -8.49 1.07 -12.24
N ILE A 189 -9.55 0.89 -11.45
CA ILE A 189 -10.67 0.01 -11.78
C ILE A 189 -11.72 0.80 -12.56
N THR A 190 -11.94 0.42 -13.82
CA THR A 190 -12.93 1.06 -14.71
C THR A 190 -14.29 0.36 -14.72
N GLY A 191 -14.34 -0.90 -14.29
CA GLY A 191 -15.57 -1.68 -14.19
C GLY A 191 -15.29 -3.12 -13.78
N CYS A 192 -16.25 -3.78 -13.15
CA CYS A 192 -16.14 -5.19 -12.75
C CYS A 192 -17.40 -5.96 -13.16
N PRO A 193 -17.30 -7.29 -13.37
CA PRO A 193 -18.47 -8.14 -13.58
C PRO A 193 -19.51 -8.00 -12.47
N LYS A 194 -20.80 -7.91 -12.83
CA LYS A 194 -21.90 -7.67 -11.87
C LYS A 194 -22.12 -8.86 -10.93
N GLU A 195 -21.66 -10.02 -11.35
CA GLU A 195 -21.75 -11.29 -10.64
C GLU A 195 -20.66 -11.42 -9.57
N ASN A 196 -19.67 -10.51 -9.54
CA ASN A 196 -18.66 -10.52 -8.48
C ASN A 196 -19.32 -10.32 -7.12
N PRO A 197 -18.94 -11.10 -6.09
CA PRO A 197 -19.41 -10.89 -4.74
C PRO A 197 -19.03 -9.49 -4.26
N ALA A 198 -19.96 -8.82 -3.57
CA ALA A 198 -19.68 -7.51 -3.00
C ALA A 198 -18.63 -7.63 -1.89
N LEU A 199 -17.59 -6.80 -1.98
CA LEU A 199 -16.61 -6.64 -0.92
C LEU A 199 -17.08 -5.55 0.05
N PRO A 200 -16.89 -5.71 1.38
CA PRO A 200 -17.26 -4.71 2.38
C PRO A 200 -16.20 -3.59 2.44
N VAL A 201 -15.82 -3.04 1.29
CA VAL A 201 -14.82 -1.98 1.15
C VAL A 201 -15.45 -0.74 0.53
N LYS A 202 -14.91 0.41 0.89
CA LYS A 202 -15.34 1.71 0.42
C LYS A 202 -14.12 2.58 0.17
N ALA A 203 -14.01 3.12 -1.03
CA ALA A 203 -12.98 4.10 -1.33
C ALA A 203 -13.27 5.40 -0.56
N PHE A 204 -12.26 5.93 0.11
CA PHE A 204 -12.29 7.27 0.66
C PHE A 204 -12.17 8.31 -0.46
N PRO A 205 -12.52 9.58 -0.18
CA PRO A 205 -12.22 10.68 -1.08
C PRO A 205 -10.74 10.72 -1.46
N ALA A 206 -10.47 10.97 -2.75
CA ALA A 206 -9.11 10.92 -3.30
C ALA A 206 -8.18 11.95 -2.65
N LEU A 207 -6.94 11.57 -2.40
CA LEU A 207 -5.88 12.43 -1.90
C LEU A 207 -4.63 12.19 -2.76
N ALA A 208 -3.97 13.26 -3.18
CA ALA A 208 -2.74 13.17 -3.96
C ALA A 208 -1.62 13.96 -3.29
N ALA A 209 -0.42 13.40 -3.23
CA ALA A 209 0.75 14.19 -2.86
C ALA A 209 1.27 14.93 -4.10
N ALA A 210 1.43 16.25 -4.01
CA ALA A 210 2.05 17.02 -5.07
C ALA A 210 3.51 16.60 -5.21
N ALA A 211 3.91 16.14 -6.40
CA ALA A 211 5.29 15.81 -6.69
C ALA A 211 6.17 17.07 -6.61
N SER A 212 7.13 17.11 -5.69
CA SER A 212 8.24 18.04 -5.78
C SER A 212 9.31 17.46 -6.69
N GLY A 213 9.86 18.25 -7.61
CA GLY A 213 10.94 17.82 -8.52
C GLY A 213 12.28 17.46 -7.84
N SER A 214 12.30 17.41 -6.51
CA SER A 214 13.41 16.99 -5.65
C SER A 214 13.01 15.76 -4.83
N ALA A 215 13.99 14.91 -4.51
CA ALA A 215 13.84 13.83 -3.56
C ALA A 215 13.29 14.37 -2.22
N ILE A 216 12.08 13.93 -1.87
CA ILE A 216 11.35 14.33 -0.66
C ILE A 216 12.01 13.67 0.54
N LYS A 217 12.24 14.41 1.63
CA LYS A 217 12.86 13.90 2.87
C LYS A 217 12.00 14.17 4.09
N THR A 218 12.33 13.52 5.20
CA THR A 218 11.77 13.90 6.50
C THR A 218 12.12 15.36 6.83
N GLY A 219 11.19 16.07 7.47
CA GLY A 219 11.28 17.51 7.72
C GLY A 219 10.92 18.40 6.52
N ASP A 220 10.82 17.86 5.31
CA ASP A 220 10.29 18.62 4.17
C ASP A 220 8.79 18.84 4.34
N THR A 221 8.31 19.93 3.74
CA THR A 221 6.87 20.21 3.66
C THR A 221 6.34 19.82 2.29
N VAL A 222 5.31 18.98 2.25
CA VAL A 222 4.59 18.59 1.04
C VAL A 222 3.17 19.12 1.02
N THR A 223 2.59 19.21 -0.17
CA THR A 223 1.17 19.56 -0.33
C THR A 223 0.38 18.30 -0.65
N LEU A 224 -0.62 18.01 0.18
CA LEU A 224 -1.64 16.99 -0.04
C LEU A 224 -2.86 17.65 -0.69
N GLN A 225 -3.14 17.31 -1.93
CA GLN A 225 -4.19 17.88 -2.76
C GLN A 225 -5.47 17.07 -2.64
N THR A 226 -6.62 17.75 -2.61
CA THR A 226 -7.97 17.16 -2.64
C THR A 226 -8.59 17.41 -4.03
N PRO A 227 -8.25 16.62 -5.06
CA PRO A 227 -8.64 16.92 -6.43
C PRO A 227 -10.15 16.85 -6.62
N GLY A 228 -10.74 17.94 -7.11
CA GLY A 228 -12.16 18.01 -7.43
C GLY A 228 -13.10 18.27 -6.25
N TYR A 229 -12.56 18.52 -5.05
CA TYR A 229 -13.37 18.89 -3.88
C TYR A 229 -12.57 19.71 -2.85
N THR A 230 -13.28 20.38 -1.94
CA THR A 230 -12.67 21.07 -0.80
C THR A 230 -12.99 20.28 0.45
N LEU A 231 -11.96 19.88 1.20
CA LEU A 231 -12.13 19.27 2.51
C LEU A 231 -12.04 20.37 3.58
N GLU A 232 -13.05 20.44 4.44
CA GLU A 232 -13.07 21.33 5.60
C GLU A 232 -13.13 20.49 6.88
N GLY A 233 -12.33 20.87 7.88
CA GLY A 233 -12.46 20.30 9.23
C GLY A 233 -13.81 20.65 9.83
N ALA A 234 -14.29 19.81 10.77
CA ALA A 234 -15.48 20.17 11.54
C ALA A 234 -15.24 21.51 12.27
N LYS A 235 -16.32 22.27 12.54
CA LYS A 235 -16.21 23.63 13.11
C LYS A 235 -15.30 23.66 14.35
N GLY A 236 -14.20 24.40 14.25
CA GLY A 236 -13.23 24.58 15.33
C GLY A 236 -12.27 23.40 15.56
N GLN A 237 -12.24 22.42 14.63
CA GLN A 237 -11.32 21.29 14.66
C GLN A 237 -10.29 21.42 13.53
N SER A 238 -9.02 21.19 13.87
CA SER A 238 -7.95 21.06 12.88
C SER A 238 -8.12 19.78 12.08
N VAL A 239 -7.65 19.79 10.83
CA VAL A 239 -7.39 18.58 10.05
C VAL A 239 -5.97 18.13 10.37
N TYR A 240 -5.77 16.82 10.45
CA TYR A 240 -4.47 16.21 10.65
C TYR A 240 -4.12 15.34 9.45
N ALA A 241 -2.84 15.25 9.14
CA ALA A 241 -2.28 14.22 8.31
C ALA A 241 -1.75 13.10 9.21
N ALA A 242 -2.25 11.89 9.02
CA ALA A 242 -1.79 10.71 9.74
C ALA A 242 -0.92 9.87 8.80
N PHE A 243 0.37 9.78 9.12
CA PHE A 243 1.34 8.95 8.43
C PHE A 243 1.29 7.54 9.00
N ILE A 244 1.01 6.54 8.16
CA ILE A 244 0.68 5.18 8.59
C ILE A 244 1.95 4.35 8.80
N ALA A 245 2.06 3.70 9.97
CA ALA A 245 3.14 2.79 10.32
C ALA A 245 2.64 1.66 11.22
N VAL A 246 3.32 0.52 11.22
CA VAL A 246 2.95 -0.64 12.07
C VAL A 246 3.04 -0.34 13.57
N THR A 247 3.87 0.63 13.96
CA THR A 247 4.03 1.10 15.34
C THR A 247 2.90 2.04 15.79
N GLY A 248 1.94 2.32 14.92
CA GLY A 248 0.89 3.33 15.09
C GLY A 248 1.15 4.57 14.24
N PRO A 249 0.09 5.29 13.83
CA PRO A 249 0.20 6.45 12.98
C PRO A 249 0.88 7.63 13.69
N THR A 250 1.62 8.44 12.92
CA THR A 250 2.13 9.73 13.39
C THR A 250 1.25 10.85 12.85
N PHE A 251 0.65 11.64 13.76
CA PHE A 251 -0.24 12.74 13.39
C PHE A 251 0.52 14.06 13.32
N VAL A 252 0.37 14.77 12.21
CA VAL A 252 0.87 16.12 11.98
C VAL A 252 -0.30 17.02 11.68
N GLU A 253 -0.35 18.22 12.29
CA GLU A 253 -1.40 19.18 11.96
C GLU A 253 -1.28 19.64 10.50
N ALA A 254 -2.37 19.50 9.74
CA ALA A 254 -2.42 19.81 8.32
C ALA A 254 -2.90 21.25 8.12
N LYS A 255 -2.05 22.10 7.54
CA LYS A 255 -2.35 23.52 7.33
C LYS A 255 -3.08 23.69 6.01
N ALA A 256 -4.31 24.22 6.04
CA ALA A 256 -5.06 24.47 4.82
C ALA A 256 -4.29 25.40 3.87
N VAL A 257 -4.22 25.02 2.59
CA VAL A 257 -3.66 25.80 1.48
C VAL A 257 -4.62 25.72 0.30
N ASP A 258 -4.35 26.49 -0.76
CA ASP A 258 -5.18 26.40 -1.96
C ASP A 258 -5.14 24.97 -2.55
N GLY A 259 -6.31 24.40 -2.79
CA GLY A 259 -6.46 23.04 -3.33
C GLY A 259 -6.12 21.88 -2.38
N GLY A 260 -5.84 22.12 -1.09
CA GLY A 260 -5.56 21.04 -0.14
C GLY A 260 -4.89 21.47 1.17
N PHE A 261 -3.87 20.72 1.59
CA PHE A 261 -3.19 20.91 2.87
C PHE A 261 -1.67 20.82 2.74
N SER A 262 -0.96 21.68 3.45
CA SER A 262 0.48 21.64 3.62
C SER A 262 0.82 20.89 4.91
N VAL A 263 1.72 19.92 4.82
CA VAL A 263 2.09 19.02 5.92
C VAL A 263 3.60 18.82 5.95
N GLU A 264 4.19 18.81 7.15
CA GLU A 264 5.59 18.44 7.35
C GLU A 264 5.69 16.92 7.46
N ILE A 265 6.68 16.32 6.80
CA ILE A 265 6.90 14.87 6.86
C ILE A 265 7.61 14.55 8.18
N PRO A 266 7.01 13.73 9.05
CA PRO A 266 7.61 13.39 10.34
C PRO A 266 8.87 12.53 10.17
N GLU A 267 9.74 12.58 11.17
CA GLU A 267 10.87 11.65 11.27
C GLU A 267 10.39 10.19 11.34
N GLY A 268 11.24 9.26 10.90
CA GLY A 268 10.96 7.81 10.98
C GLY A 268 10.21 7.21 9.80
N PHE A 269 9.89 8.01 8.77
CA PHE A 269 9.27 7.55 7.53
C PHE A 269 10.26 7.58 6.37
N ALA A 270 10.27 6.53 5.55
CA ALA A 270 11.15 6.37 4.39
C ALA A 270 10.52 5.41 3.37
N GLY A 271 10.88 5.58 2.10
CA GLY A 271 10.33 4.85 0.97
C GLY A 271 8.87 5.19 0.69
N GLN A 272 8.13 4.21 0.18
CA GLN A 272 6.70 4.36 -0.09
C GLN A 272 5.93 4.53 1.22
N THR A 273 5.55 5.77 1.49
CA THR A 273 4.88 6.22 2.71
C THR A 273 3.43 6.58 2.41
N TYR A 274 2.52 6.15 3.28
CA TYR A 274 1.08 6.41 3.15
C TYR A 274 0.61 7.45 4.15
N VAL A 275 -0.20 8.39 3.68
CA VAL A 275 -0.76 9.45 4.51
C VAL A 275 -2.24 9.65 4.22
N VAL A 276 -3.05 9.75 5.27
CA VAL A 276 -4.49 10.09 5.18
C VAL A 276 -4.74 11.43 5.84
N LEU A 277 -5.79 12.13 5.40
CA LEU A 277 -6.33 13.28 6.13
C LEU A 277 -7.45 12.82 7.06
N THR A 278 -7.47 13.33 8.30
CA THR A 278 -8.42 12.95 9.35
C THR A 278 -8.77 14.13 10.24
N GLY A 279 -9.99 14.14 10.78
CA GLY A 279 -10.41 15.08 11.84
C GLY A 279 -10.03 14.60 13.25
N CYS A 280 -9.47 13.40 13.37
CA CYS A 280 -9.09 12.78 14.65
C CYS A 280 -7.57 12.75 14.78
N LYS A 281 -7.03 13.20 15.92
CA LYS A 281 -5.59 13.23 16.19
C LYS A 281 -5.07 12.02 16.98
N ASP A 282 -5.96 11.12 17.35
CA ASP A 282 -5.66 10.03 18.30
C ASP A 282 -5.75 8.65 17.64
N VAL A 283 -6.64 8.51 16.63
CA VAL A 283 -6.95 7.23 15.99
C VAL A 283 -7.14 7.44 14.49
N VAL A 284 -6.61 6.51 13.70
CA VAL A 284 -6.94 6.31 12.28
C VAL A 284 -7.84 5.09 12.19
N SER A 285 -8.98 5.27 11.53
CA SER A 285 -10.04 4.28 11.36
C SER A 285 -10.87 4.61 10.12
N ASP A 286 -11.65 3.64 9.64
CA ASP A 286 -12.59 3.88 8.55
C ASP A 286 -13.61 5.00 8.84
N ASP A 287 -13.91 5.25 10.11
CA ASP A 287 -14.85 6.30 10.55
C ASP A 287 -14.18 7.68 10.73
N THR A 288 -12.86 7.73 10.84
CA THR A 288 -12.10 8.97 11.10
C THR A 288 -11.39 9.50 9.87
N VAL A 289 -11.03 8.63 8.92
CA VAL A 289 -10.41 9.02 7.65
C VAL A 289 -11.38 9.87 6.84
N ALA A 290 -10.92 11.08 6.50
CA ALA A 290 -11.65 12.04 5.68
C ALA A 290 -11.23 11.97 4.20
N ALA A 291 -9.98 11.63 3.91
CA ALA A 291 -9.46 11.46 2.56
C ALA A 291 -8.17 10.62 2.53
N GLY A 292 -7.93 9.94 1.41
CA GLY A 292 -6.68 9.24 1.11
C GLY A 292 -6.77 7.71 1.10
N PRO A 293 -5.65 7.00 1.21
CA PRO A 293 -4.30 7.52 1.37
C PRO A 293 -3.78 8.26 0.12
N ALA A 294 -2.86 9.18 0.33
CA ALA A 294 -1.88 9.58 -0.67
C ALA A 294 -0.57 8.80 -0.45
N ILE A 295 0.17 8.60 -1.53
CA ILE A 295 1.49 7.96 -1.51
C ILE A 295 2.57 9.02 -1.67
N ILE A 296 3.60 8.96 -0.84
CA ILE A 296 4.80 9.81 -0.89
C ILE A 296 6.02 8.89 -0.92
N GLU A 297 6.91 9.06 -1.89
CA GLU A 297 8.24 8.42 -1.87
C GLU A 297 9.22 9.30 -1.08
N VAL A 298 9.55 8.90 0.16
CA VAL A 298 10.47 9.60 1.06
C VAL A 298 11.89 8.99 0.94
N SER A 299 12.91 9.82 0.75
CA SER A 299 14.31 9.45 0.48
C SER A 299 15.23 9.53 1.70
#